data_AF-A0A1M5AZP9-F1
#
_entry.id   AF-A0A1M5AZP9-F1
#
_cell.length_a   1.000
_cell.length_b   1.000
_cell.length_c   1.000
_cell.angle_alpha   90.00
_cell.angle_beta   90.00
_cell.angle_gamma   90.00
#
_symmetry.space_group_name_H-M   'P 1'
#
loop_
_entity.id
_entity.type
_entity.pdbx_description
1 polymer ?
#
loop_
_entity_poly.entity_id
_entity_poly.type
_entity_poly.pdbx_seq_one_letter_code
_entity_poly.pdbx_strand_id
1 'polypeptide(L)'
;MELRNYMEDLVLKKMDDVLTKYPDCCKCDHCRTDIAALALNNLPPKYISSHKGSIYARLDEMMVENATAIIEEIAKAIEIVSRHPRHDDVK
;
A
#
# COMPACT_ATOMS: atom_id res chain seq x y z
N MET A 1 -22.63 8.32 2.71
CA MET A 1 -21.99 7.10 2.20
C MET A 1 -20.68 7.53 1.57
N GLU A 2 -19.54 7.18 2.18
CA GLU A 2 -18.23 7.46 1.61
C GLU A 2 -17.79 6.25 0.80
N LEU A 3 -17.51 6.47 -0.49
CA LEU A 3 -16.92 5.50 -1.40
C LEU A 3 -15.40 5.59 -1.23
N ARG A 4 -14.75 4.49 -0.84
CA ARG A 4 -13.30 4.45 -0.64
C ARG A 4 -12.71 3.16 -1.19
N ASN A 5 -11.47 3.20 -1.69
CA ASN A 5 -10.73 2.00 -2.03
C ASN A 5 -10.13 1.40 -0.76
N TYR A 6 -10.60 0.22 -0.38
CA TYR A 6 -10.11 -0.48 0.80
C TYR A 6 -8.64 -0.89 0.65
N MET A 7 -8.14 -1.09 -0.57
CA MET A 7 -6.74 -1.44 -0.79
C MET A 7 -5.78 -0.36 -0.29
N GLU A 8 -6.20 0.90 -0.21
CA GLU A 8 -5.38 2.00 0.33
C GLU A 8 -5.00 1.74 1.80
N ASP A 9 -5.97 1.37 2.64
CA ASP A 9 -5.72 1.04 4.05
C ASP A 9 -4.78 -0.16 4.18
N LEU A 10 -4.98 -1.17 3.35
CA LEU A 10 -4.20 -2.40 3.38
C LEU A 10 -2.74 -2.16 3.00
N VAL A 11 -2.52 -1.40 1.93
CA VAL A 11 -1.19 -1.04 1.46
C VAL A 11 -0.50 -0.22 2.54
N LEU A 12 -1.14 0.82 3.08
CA LEU A 12 -0.55 1.66 4.12
C LEU A 12 -0.19 0.85 5.38
N LYS A 13 -1.09 -0.04 5.84
CA LYS A 13 -0.85 -0.89 7.01
C LYS A 13 0.32 -1.85 6.82
N LYS A 14 0.50 -2.40 5.61
CA LYS A 14 1.59 -3.34 5.30
C LYS A 14 2.89 -2.65 4.89
N MET A 15 2.81 -1.44 4.38
CA MET A 15 3.97 -0.69 3.91
C MET A 15 4.98 -0.46 5.03
N ASP A 16 4.51 -0.16 6.26
CA ASP A 16 5.40 -0.01 7.41
C ASP A 16 6.20 -1.28 7.72
N ASP A 17 5.52 -2.43 7.75
CA ASP A 17 6.17 -3.74 7.96
C ASP A 17 7.22 -4.02 6.88
N VAL A 18 6.90 -3.74 5.61
CA VAL A 18 7.82 -4.02 4.49
C VAL A 18 9.00 -3.04 4.52
N LEU A 19 8.77 -1.74 4.74
CA LEU A 19 9.82 -0.72 4.81
C LEU A 19 10.85 -0.98 5.91
N THR A 20 10.52 -1.70 6.99
CA THR A 20 11.53 -2.12 7.98
C THR A 20 12.62 -3.01 7.39
N LYS A 21 12.32 -3.75 6.31
CA LYS A 21 13.27 -4.64 5.62
C LYS A 21 14.15 -3.92 4.59
N TYR A 22 13.85 -2.65 4.28
CA TYR A 22 14.58 -1.83 3.31
C TYR A 22 15.15 -0.58 3.99
N PRO A 23 16.24 -0.71 4.77
CA PRO A 23 16.81 0.41 5.53
C PRO A 23 17.35 1.54 4.64
N ASP A 24 17.74 1.23 3.41
CA ASP A 24 18.32 2.19 2.46
C ASP A 24 17.26 3.06 1.75
N CYS A 25 15.97 2.70 1.86
CA CYS A 25 14.88 3.46 1.27
C CYS A 25 14.54 4.69 2.13
N CYS A 26 14.42 5.86 1.50
CA CYS A 26 13.89 7.05 2.16
C CYS A 26 12.44 6.81 2.63
N LYS A 27 12.10 7.34 3.81
CA LYS A 27 10.80 7.16 4.47
C LYS A 27 10.02 8.47 4.60
N CYS A 28 10.41 9.51 3.86
CA CYS A 28 9.67 10.77 3.83
C CYS A 28 8.27 10.58 3.24
N ASP A 29 7.36 11.52 3.52
CA ASP A 29 5.97 11.42 3.07
C ASP A 29 5.84 11.34 1.54
N HIS A 30 6.74 12.01 0.80
CA HIS A 30 6.79 11.92 -0.65
C HIS A 30 7.11 10.49 -1.13
N CYS A 31 8.19 9.89 -0.64
CA CYS A 31 8.54 8.50 -1.00
C CYS A 31 7.46 7.51 -0.59
N ARG A 32 6.89 7.67 0.60
CA ARG A 32 5.79 6.81 1.08
C ARG A 32 4.57 6.91 0.16
N THR A 33 4.23 8.11 -0.27
CA THR A 33 3.11 8.35 -1.19
C THR A 33 3.39 7.74 -2.56
N ASP A 34 4.60 7.91 -3.10
CA ASP A 34 4.99 7.33 -4.39
C ASP A 34 4.97 5.80 -4.35
N ILE A 35 5.49 5.19 -3.26
CA ILE A 35 5.46 3.74 -3.07
C ILE A 35 4.02 3.24 -3.02
N ALA A 36 3.16 3.88 -2.23
CA ALA A 36 1.76 3.50 -2.11
C ALA A 36 1.03 3.64 -3.45
N ALA A 37 1.25 4.73 -4.19
CA ALA A 37 0.63 4.98 -5.49
C ALA A 37 1.04 3.92 -6.52
N LEU A 38 2.35 3.60 -6.60
CA LEU A 38 2.86 2.57 -7.51
C LEU A 38 2.27 1.19 -7.17
N ALA A 39 2.24 0.82 -5.88
CA ALA A 39 1.66 -0.44 -5.45
C ALA A 39 0.15 -0.52 -5.78
N LEU A 40 -0.60 0.54 -5.49
CA LEU A 40 -2.05 0.59 -5.74
C LEU A 40 -2.40 0.55 -7.23
N ASN A 41 -1.58 1.13 -8.10
CA ASN A 41 -1.79 1.08 -9.55
C ASN A 41 -1.65 -0.33 -10.13
N ASN A 42 -0.88 -1.21 -9.47
CA ASN A 42 -0.68 -2.59 -9.89
C ASN A 42 -1.62 -3.59 -9.17
N LEU A 43 -2.36 -3.12 -8.17
CA LEU A 43 -3.29 -3.95 -7.40
C LEU A 43 -4.73 -3.73 -7.87
N PRO A 44 -5.57 -4.79 -7.90
CA PRO A 44 -6.98 -4.63 -8.25
C PRO A 44 -7.69 -3.77 -7.18
N PRO A 45 -8.31 -2.62 -7.55
CA PRO A 45 -8.95 -1.75 -6.58
C PRO A 45 -10.21 -2.42 -6.01
N LYS A 46 -10.48 -2.19 -4.71
CA LYS A 46 -11.65 -2.73 -4.01
C LYS A 46 -12.43 -1.59 -3.37
N TYR A 47 -13.36 -1.01 -4.13
CA TYR A 47 -14.19 0.07 -3.65
C TYR A 47 -15.34 -0.42 -2.78
N ILE A 48 -15.52 0.24 -1.64
CA ILE A 48 -16.58 -0.06 -0.68
C ILE A 48 -17.34 1.21 -0.32
N SER A 49 -18.64 1.06 -0.04
CA SER A 49 -19.45 2.11 0.58
C SER A 49 -19.75 1.72 2.03
N SER A 50 -19.45 2.61 2.96
CA SER A 50 -19.61 2.35 4.40
C SER A 50 -21.09 2.16 4.80
N HIS A 51 -21.49 0.91 5.12
CA HIS A 51 -22.61 0.66 6.05
C HIS A 51 -22.74 -0.74 6.70
N LYS A 52 -21.92 -1.78 6.44
CA LYS A 52 -22.22 -3.14 6.97
C LYS A 52 -21.01 -3.99 7.36
N GLY A 53 -21.10 -4.65 8.53
CA GLY A 53 -20.12 -5.62 9.03
C GLY A 53 -19.99 -6.91 8.20
N SER A 54 -21.02 -7.28 7.43
CA SER A 54 -20.94 -8.42 6.50
C SER A 54 -20.01 -8.15 5.31
N ILE A 55 -19.82 -6.88 4.93
CA ILE A 55 -18.86 -6.49 3.89
C ILE A 55 -17.45 -6.65 4.47
N TYR A 56 -17.21 -6.19 5.70
CA TYR A 56 -15.92 -6.33 6.39
C TYR A 56 -15.49 -7.80 6.57
N ALA A 57 -16.39 -8.70 6.98
CA ALA A 57 -16.06 -10.12 7.12
C ALA A 57 -15.58 -10.75 5.80
N ARG A 58 -16.25 -10.43 4.67
CA ARG A 58 -15.82 -10.89 3.34
C ARG A 58 -14.51 -10.26 2.90
N LEU A 59 -14.24 -9.02 3.30
CA LEU A 59 -12.98 -8.34 3.02
C LEU A 59 -11.82 -8.96 3.78
N ASP A 60 -12.00 -9.32 5.06
CA ASP A 60 -10.97 -9.97 5.87
C ASP A 60 -10.56 -11.32 5.28
N GLU A 61 -11.51 -12.12 4.80
CA GLU A 61 -11.21 -13.35 4.04
C GLU A 61 -10.37 -13.05 2.80
N MET A 62 -10.79 -12.08 1.97
CA MET A 62 -10.01 -11.66 0.81
C MET A 62 -8.64 -11.04 1.18
N MET A 63 -8.48 -10.52 2.38
CA MET A 63 -7.26 -9.88 2.89
C MET A 63 -6.17 -10.94 3.13
N VAL A 64 -6.56 -12.09 3.69
CA VAL A 64 -5.68 -13.24 3.90
C VAL A 64 -5.14 -13.75 2.56
N GLU A 65 -6.00 -13.83 1.55
CA GLU A 65 -5.62 -14.29 0.21
C GLU A 65 -4.68 -13.29 -0.51
N ASN A 66 -4.91 -11.99 -0.33
CA ASN A 66 -4.17 -10.94 -1.05
C ASN A 66 -2.89 -10.47 -0.37
N ALA A 67 -2.61 -10.90 0.87
CA ALA A 67 -1.48 -10.39 1.65
C ALA A 67 -0.14 -10.53 0.92
N THR A 68 0.09 -11.66 0.23
CA THR A 68 1.33 -11.91 -0.52
C THR A 68 1.48 -10.95 -1.70
N ALA A 69 0.41 -10.76 -2.50
CA ALA A 69 0.43 -9.86 -3.65
C ALA A 69 0.65 -8.40 -3.24
N ILE A 70 0.05 -7.98 -2.11
CA ILE A 70 0.26 -6.63 -1.55
C ILE A 70 1.73 -6.43 -1.17
N ILE A 71 2.32 -7.41 -0.47
CA ILE A 71 3.74 -7.33 -0.07
C ILE A 71 4.65 -7.28 -1.30
N GLU A 72 4.37 -8.10 -2.32
CA GLU A 72 5.14 -8.15 -3.56
C GLU A 72 5.11 -6.80 -4.29
N GLU A 73 3.93 -6.20 -4.48
CA GLU A 73 3.82 -4.92 -5.17
C GLU A 73 4.43 -3.75 -4.37
N ILE A 74 4.32 -3.77 -3.04
CA ILE A 74 5.02 -2.80 -2.18
C ILE A 74 6.54 -2.95 -2.34
N ALA A 75 7.07 -4.18 -2.33
CA ALA A 75 8.51 -4.42 -2.48
C ALA A 75 9.01 -3.92 -3.85
N LYS A 76 8.30 -4.21 -4.93
CA LYS A 76 8.62 -3.68 -6.27
C LYS A 76 8.59 -2.16 -6.30
N ALA A 77 7.58 -1.54 -5.69
CA ALA A 77 7.46 -0.09 -5.61
C ALA A 77 8.62 0.55 -4.83
N ILE A 78 9.03 -0.06 -3.70
CA ILE A 78 10.21 0.37 -2.93
C ILE A 78 11.49 0.32 -3.78
N GLU A 79 11.71 -0.75 -4.54
CA GLU A 79 12.88 -0.85 -5.43
C GLU A 79 12.90 0.25 -6.50
N ILE A 80 11.75 0.62 -7.04
CA ILE A 80 11.65 1.69 -8.05
C ILE A 80 11.94 3.05 -7.42
N VAL A 81 11.29 3.36 -6.30
CA VAL A 81 11.40 4.67 -5.62
C VAL A 81 12.78 4.86 -4.98
N SER A 82 13.36 3.80 -4.41
CA SER A 82 14.72 3.86 -3.86
C SER A 82 15.79 4.15 -4.92
N ARG A 83 15.60 3.69 -6.17
CA ARG A 83 16.52 3.97 -7.28
C ARG A 83 16.33 5.36 -7.87
N HIS A 84 15.12 5.90 -7.85
CA HIS A 84 14.79 7.20 -8.43
C HIS A 84 13.89 8.02 -7.48
N PRO A 85 14.41 8.45 -6.32
CA PRO A 85 13.65 9.26 -5.39
C PRO A 85 13.28 10.61 -6.03
N ARG A 86 12.03 11.03 -5.86
CA ARG A 86 11.52 12.32 -6.35
C ARG A 86 11.44 13.40 -5.28
N HIS A 87 11.83 13.09 -4.06
CA HIS A 87 11.88 14.08 -2.99
C HIS A 87 13.12 14.95 -3.14
N ASP A 88 12.98 16.26 -2.92
CA ASP A 88 14.13 17.15 -2.73
C ASP A 88 14.90 16.69 -1.49
N ASP A 89 16.24 16.81 -1.48
CA ASP A 89 17.24 16.25 -0.55
C ASP A 89 16.97 16.44 0.97
N VAL A 90 15.87 15.89 1.47
CA VAL A 90 15.49 15.80 2.86
C VAL A 90 15.38 14.30 3.14
N LYS A 91 16.51 13.73 3.54
CA LYS A 91 16.59 12.36 4.04
C LYS A 91 16.13 12.29 5.49
#